data_AF-A0A7V5PY85-F1
#
_entry.id   AF-A0A7V5PY85-F1
#
_cell.length_a   1.000
_cell.length_b   1.000
_cell.length_c   1.000
_cell.angle_alpha   90.00
_cell.angle_beta   90.00
_cell.angle_gamma   90.00
#
_symmetry.space_group_name_H-M   'P 1'
#
loop_
_entity.id
_entity.type
_entity.pdbx_description
1 polymer ?
#
loop_
_entity_poly.entity_id
_entity_poly.type
_entity_poly.pdbx_seq_one_letter_code
_entity_poly.pdbx_strand_id
1 'polypeptide(L)'
;MRQDRLFLKHRTNYPIMVALLVGILGMNIEGERQCRAESADEAARQVIADYMQNVVPLEIAANRAWWDANVSGKDEDFARKVEAENRLDAALSDSERFRKIEAVYKAGPKDPLLARQIELLYLRTREKQLPQALLEKMTRKANTIEKAFNVYRAKVGDRELTDSQVREILKRSRDSEE
;
A
#
# COMPACT_ATOMS: atom_id res chain seq x y z
N MET A 1 47.90 48.45 -61.80
CA MET A 1 46.61 48.73 -61.14
C MET A 1 45.96 47.40 -60.76
N ARG A 2 46.10 46.98 -59.49
CA ARG A 2 45.38 45.84 -58.89
C ARG A 2 44.27 46.43 -58.01
N GLN A 3 43.04 45.99 -58.19
CA GLN A 3 41.97 46.22 -57.23
C GLN A 3 41.64 44.89 -56.57
N ASP A 4 41.92 44.82 -55.26
CA ASP A 4 41.57 43.71 -54.38
C ASP A 4 40.30 44.04 -53.57
N ARG A 5 39.37 43.07 -53.63
CA ARG A 5 38.34 42.63 -52.66
C ARG A 5 37.95 43.55 -51.48
N LEU A 6 36.63 43.64 -51.27
CA LEU A 6 36.00 43.53 -49.94
C LEU A 6 34.54 43.06 -50.05
N PHE A 7 34.33 41.74 -50.03
CA PHE A 7 33.03 41.14 -49.72
C PHE A 7 32.95 40.93 -48.21
N LEU A 8 32.18 41.77 -47.51
CA LEU A 8 31.87 41.61 -46.10
C LEU A 8 30.79 40.53 -45.95
N LYS A 9 31.16 39.30 -45.61
CA LYS A 9 30.21 38.26 -45.16
C LYS A 9 29.88 38.50 -43.69
N HIS A 10 28.68 39.01 -43.39
CA HIS A 10 28.10 38.90 -42.05
C HIS A 10 27.87 37.42 -41.73
N ARG A 11 28.73 36.84 -40.88
CA ARG A 11 28.49 35.53 -40.25
C ARG A 11 27.49 35.74 -39.11
N THR A 12 26.25 35.36 -39.35
CA THR A 12 25.19 35.28 -38.34
C THR A 12 25.52 34.14 -37.36
N ASN A 13 26.04 34.47 -36.17
CA ASN A 13 26.38 33.54 -35.08
C ASN A 13 25.15 33.04 -34.29
N TYR A 14 24.05 32.68 -34.97
CA TYR A 14 22.85 32.14 -34.32
C TYR A 14 22.99 30.73 -33.69
N PRO A 15 23.79 29.77 -34.20
CA PRO A 15 23.75 28.40 -33.67
C PRO A 15 24.42 28.25 -32.30
N ILE A 16 25.36 29.12 -31.93
CA ILE A 16 26.07 29.06 -30.64
C ILE A 16 25.18 29.61 -29.50
N MET A 17 24.37 30.64 -29.79
CA MET A 17 23.50 31.26 -28.78
C MET A 17 22.30 30.37 -28.42
N VAL A 18 21.77 29.60 -29.38
CA VAL A 18 20.66 28.64 -29.14
C VAL A 18 21.12 27.44 -28.31
N ALA A 19 22.35 26.94 -28.54
CA ALA A 19 22.91 25.84 -27.76
C ALA A 19 23.17 26.21 -26.28
N LEU A 20 23.57 27.45 -26.01
CA LEU A 20 23.79 27.96 -24.63
C LEU A 20 22.47 28.12 -23.85
N LEU A 21 21.39 28.56 -24.50
CA LEU A 21 20.07 28.71 -23.87
C LEU A 21 19.43 27.37 -23.51
N VAL A 22 19.59 26.33 -24.34
CA VAL A 22 19.10 24.97 -24.04
C VAL A 22 19.87 24.33 -22.88
N GLY A 23 21.18 24.57 -22.78
CA GLY A 23 22.00 24.11 -21.65
C GLY A 23 21.59 24.73 -20.32
N ILE A 24 21.33 26.05 -20.30
CA ILE A 24 20.89 26.76 -19.08
C ILE A 24 19.46 26.34 -18.69
N LEU A 25 18.56 26.11 -19.65
CA LEU A 25 17.20 25.62 -19.35
C LEU A 25 17.21 24.18 -18.80
N GLY A 26 18.08 23.30 -19.32
CA GLY A 26 18.24 21.92 -18.84
C GLY A 26 18.78 21.83 -17.41
N MET A 27 19.78 22.64 -17.06
CA MET A 27 20.37 22.65 -15.71
C MET A 27 19.39 23.15 -14.64
N ASN A 28 18.49 24.09 -14.97
CA ASN A 28 17.44 24.54 -14.04
C ASN A 28 16.39 23.44 -13.78
N ILE A 29 16.03 22.65 -14.79
CA ILE A 29 15.06 21.55 -14.66
C ILE A 29 15.63 20.39 -13.83
N GLU A 30 16.93 20.10 -13.95
CA GLU A 30 17.60 19.06 -13.15
C GLU A 30 17.73 19.47 -11.67
N GLY A 31 18.05 20.73 -11.38
CA GLY A 31 18.08 21.27 -10.02
C GLY A 31 16.71 21.27 -9.34
N GLU A 32 15.65 21.67 -10.06
CA GLU A 32 14.27 21.64 -9.55
C GLU A 32 13.78 20.21 -9.27
N ARG A 33 14.15 19.25 -10.12
CA ARG A 33 13.82 17.82 -9.91
C ARG A 33 14.56 17.25 -8.71
N GLN A 34 15.84 17.57 -8.55
CA GLN A 34 16.64 17.10 -7.42
C GLN A 34 16.11 17.67 -6.08
N CYS A 35 15.82 18.96 -6.01
CA CYS A 35 15.28 19.60 -4.82
C CYS A 35 13.87 19.07 -4.46
N ARG A 36 13.01 18.85 -5.47
CA ARG A 36 11.70 18.20 -5.30
C ARG A 36 11.84 16.76 -4.81
N ALA A 37 12.78 16.00 -5.35
CA ALA A 37 12.99 14.61 -4.97
C ALA A 37 13.55 14.48 -3.54
N GLU A 38 14.49 15.33 -3.14
CA GLU A 38 14.98 15.39 -1.75
C GLU A 38 13.86 15.78 -0.77
N SER A 39 12.98 16.71 -1.17
CA SER A 39 11.78 17.02 -0.38
C SER A 39 10.78 15.85 -0.30
N ALA A 40 10.72 14.99 -1.33
CA ALA A 40 9.86 13.82 -1.35
C ALA A 40 10.37 12.70 -0.45
N ASP A 41 11.68 12.49 -0.37
CA ASP A 41 12.31 11.53 0.55
C ASP A 41 12.04 11.91 2.02
N GLU A 42 12.17 13.20 2.37
CA GLU A 42 11.87 13.68 3.71
C GLU A 42 10.38 13.54 4.05
N ALA A 43 9.49 13.93 3.13
CA ALA A 43 8.05 13.73 3.29
C ALA A 43 7.68 12.24 3.43
N ALA A 44 8.37 11.35 2.72
CA ALA A 44 8.19 9.91 2.85
C ALA A 44 8.53 9.42 4.26
N ARG A 45 9.67 9.84 4.82
CA ARG A 45 10.06 9.48 6.19
C ARG A 45 9.02 9.94 7.21
N GLN A 46 8.51 11.14 7.07
CA GLN A 46 7.48 11.70 7.97
C GLN A 46 6.17 10.93 7.90
N VAL A 47 5.68 10.63 6.68
CA VAL A 47 4.46 9.84 6.48
C VAL A 47 4.63 8.41 7.01
N ILE A 48 5.78 7.79 6.79
CA ILE A 48 6.08 6.46 7.33
C ILE A 48 6.09 6.48 8.85
N ALA A 49 6.73 7.48 9.47
CA ALA A 49 6.77 7.62 10.92
C ALA A 49 5.37 7.82 11.53
N ASP A 50 4.54 8.69 10.92
CA ASP A 50 3.14 8.88 11.32
C ASP A 50 2.34 7.56 11.23
N TYR A 51 2.49 6.83 10.13
CA TYR A 51 1.83 5.53 9.95
C TYR A 51 2.29 4.51 10.99
N MET A 52 3.60 4.44 11.26
CA MET A 52 4.17 3.55 12.26
C MET A 52 3.67 3.87 13.67
N GLN A 53 3.48 5.14 14.00
CA GLN A 53 2.99 5.55 15.32
C GLN A 53 1.48 5.28 15.47
N ASN A 54 0.69 5.56 14.44
CA ASN A 54 -0.77 5.63 14.57
C ASN A 54 -1.50 4.39 14.06
N VAL A 55 -0.92 3.61 13.14
CA VAL A 55 -1.60 2.47 12.50
C VAL A 55 -1.01 1.13 12.93
N VAL A 56 0.31 1.00 13.05
CA VAL A 56 0.97 -0.27 13.39
C VAL A 56 0.48 -0.86 14.74
N PRO A 57 0.27 -0.09 15.83
CA PRO A 57 -0.28 -0.64 17.05
C PRO A 57 -1.68 -1.25 16.87
N LEU A 58 -2.53 -0.64 16.03
CA LEU A 58 -3.86 -1.14 15.71
C LEU A 58 -3.80 -2.43 14.90
N GLU A 59 -2.87 -2.53 13.95
CA GLU A 59 -2.62 -3.77 13.20
C GLU A 59 -2.19 -4.91 14.11
N ILE A 60 -1.28 -4.65 15.05
CA ILE A 60 -0.84 -5.65 16.03
C ILE A 60 -2.02 -6.12 16.89
N ALA A 61 -2.86 -5.18 17.35
CA ALA A 61 -4.03 -5.51 18.16
C ALA A 61 -5.05 -6.35 17.38
N ALA A 62 -5.38 -5.95 16.15
CA ALA A 62 -6.31 -6.67 15.27
C ALA A 62 -5.80 -8.09 14.97
N ASN A 63 -4.51 -8.24 14.62
CA ASN A 63 -3.94 -9.55 14.31
C ASN A 63 -3.88 -10.49 15.52
N ARG A 64 -3.61 -9.96 16.73
CA ARG A 64 -3.68 -10.77 17.96
C ARG A 64 -5.09 -11.21 18.28
N ALA A 65 -6.07 -10.30 18.18
CA ALA A 65 -7.47 -10.64 18.41
C ALA A 65 -7.99 -11.67 17.37
N TRP A 66 -7.53 -11.55 16.11
CA TRP A 66 -7.80 -12.53 15.06
C TRP A 66 -7.25 -13.91 15.43
N TRP A 67 -6.01 -13.98 15.91
CA TRP A 67 -5.39 -15.22 16.37
C TRP A 67 -6.18 -15.86 17.50
N ASP A 68 -6.49 -15.09 18.55
CA ASP A 68 -7.23 -15.59 19.72
C ASP A 68 -8.59 -16.16 19.32
N ALA A 69 -9.34 -15.46 18.46
CA ALA A 69 -10.65 -15.89 17.99
C ALA A 69 -10.59 -17.20 17.18
N ASN A 70 -9.59 -17.34 16.31
CA ASN A 70 -9.42 -18.52 15.47
C ASN A 70 -8.89 -19.74 16.24
N VAL A 71 -8.15 -19.51 17.33
CA VAL A 71 -7.68 -20.60 18.21
C VAL A 71 -8.78 -21.06 19.16
N SER A 72 -9.57 -20.15 19.73
CA SER A 72 -10.56 -20.48 20.77
C SER A 72 -11.93 -20.87 20.22
N GLY A 73 -12.36 -20.26 19.11
CA GLY A 73 -13.71 -20.38 18.58
C GLY A 73 -14.81 -19.69 19.40
N LYS A 74 -14.47 -18.92 20.46
CA LYS A 74 -15.45 -18.33 21.38
C LYS A 74 -16.07 -17.05 20.82
N ASP A 75 -17.36 -16.85 21.11
CA ASP A 75 -18.10 -15.68 20.64
C ASP A 75 -17.52 -14.36 21.18
N GLU A 76 -17.03 -14.33 22.42
CA GLU A 76 -16.42 -13.14 23.02
C GLU A 76 -15.09 -12.77 22.35
N ASP A 77 -14.33 -13.77 21.89
CA ASP A 77 -13.05 -13.56 21.21
C ASP A 77 -13.29 -13.05 19.79
N PHE A 78 -14.30 -13.57 19.10
CA PHE A 78 -14.78 -13.02 17.83
C PHE A 78 -15.31 -11.58 17.97
N ALA A 79 -16.01 -11.25 19.06
CA ALA A 79 -16.47 -9.89 19.32
C ALA A 79 -15.29 -8.91 19.50
N ARG A 80 -14.25 -9.32 20.25
CA ARG A 80 -13.02 -8.51 20.40
C ARG A 80 -12.27 -8.34 19.07
N LYS A 81 -12.22 -9.40 18.26
CA LYS A 81 -11.65 -9.33 16.91
C LYS A 81 -12.37 -8.28 16.05
N VAL A 82 -13.70 -8.34 15.96
CA VAL A 82 -14.50 -7.39 15.16
C VAL A 82 -14.24 -5.94 15.60
N GLU A 83 -14.21 -5.69 16.91
CA GLU A 83 -13.93 -4.34 17.42
C GLU A 83 -12.52 -3.86 17.04
N ALA A 84 -11.50 -4.72 17.15
CA ALA A 84 -10.13 -4.37 16.78
C ALA A 84 -9.99 -4.13 15.27
N GLU A 85 -10.63 -4.95 14.43
CA GLU A 85 -10.68 -4.78 12.97
C GLU A 85 -11.35 -3.46 12.59
N ASN A 86 -12.49 -3.11 13.21
CA ASN A 86 -13.19 -1.85 12.94
C ASN A 86 -12.31 -0.63 13.26
N ARG A 87 -11.54 -0.66 14.34
CA ARG A 87 -10.60 0.43 14.69
C ARG A 87 -9.49 0.55 13.67
N LEU A 88 -8.93 -0.57 13.21
CA LEU A 88 -7.93 -0.58 12.15
C LEU A 88 -8.51 -0.05 10.83
N ASP A 89 -9.69 -0.51 10.43
CA ASP A 89 -10.37 -0.06 9.22
C ASP A 89 -10.66 1.45 9.27
N ALA A 90 -11.13 1.96 10.41
CA ALA A 90 -11.33 3.39 10.62
C ALA A 90 -10.03 4.18 10.41
N ALA A 91 -8.92 3.73 11.01
CA ALA A 91 -7.62 4.36 10.82
C ALA A 91 -7.15 4.30 9.36
N LEU A 92 -7.32 3.18 8.66
CA LEU A 92 -6.92 3.06 7.26
C LEU A 92 -7.83 3.86 6.29
N SER A 93 -9.07 4.14 6.69
CA SER A 93 -10.04 4.95 5.93
C SER A 93 -9.87 6.47 6.09
N ASP A 94 -8.90 6.90 6.91
CA ASP A 94 -8.59 8.31 7.14
C ASP A 94 -8.17 9.01 5.82
N SER A 95 -9.09 9.83 5.30
CA SER A 95 -8.90 10.52 4.03
C SER A 95 -7.78 11.57 4.05
N GLU A 96 -7.42 12.13 5.21
CA GLU A 96 -6.32 13.08 5.31
C GLU A 96 -4.98 12.35 5.25
N ARG A 97 -4.83 11.26 6.01
CA ARG A 97 -3.63 10.42 5.95
C ARG A 97 -3.44 9.85 4.54
N PHE A 98 -4.51 9.37 3.92
CA PHE A 98 -4.46 8.88 2.54
C PHE A 98 -3.98 9.95 1.55
N ARG A 99 -4.51 11.18 1.64
CA ARG A 99 -4.05 12.29 0.77
C ARG A 99 -2.57 12.60 0.95
N LYS A 100 -2.04 12.54 2.19
CA LYS A 100 -0.60 12.73 2.44
C LYS A 100 0.23 11.61 1.80
N ILE A 101 -0.17 10.35 1.99
CA ILE A 101 0.49 9.19 1.36
C ILE A 101 0.44 9.30 -0.17
N GLU A 102 -0.72 9.63 -0.74
CA GLU A 102 -0.88 9.77 -2.19
C GLU A 102 -0.03 10.90 -2.76
N ALA A 103 0.07 12.03 -2.06
CA ALA A 103 0.90 13.15 -2.49
C ALA A 103 2.38 12.76 -2.56
N VAL A 104 2.89 12.05 -1.55
CA VAL A 104 4.28 11.54 -1.56
C VAL A 104 4.47 10.49 -2.65
N TYR A 105 3.52 9.57 -2.82
CA TYR A 105 3.55 8.57 -3.88
C TYR A 105 3.65 9.21 -5.28
N LYS A 106 2.86 10.26 -5.53
CA LYS A 106 2.90 11.01 -6.80
C LYS A 106 4.17 11.85 -6.96
N ALA A 107 4.74 12.34 -5.85
CA ALA A 107 5.98 13.11 -5.87
C ALA A 107 7.19 12.23 -6.26
N GLY A 108 7.15 10.94 -5.95
CA GLY A 108 8.16 9.96 -6.34
C GLY A 108 9.48 10.12 -5.59
N PRO A 109 9.60 9.55 -4.38
CA PRO A 109 10.87 9.51 -3.63
C PRO A 109 12.01 8.93 -4.49
N LYS A 110 13.21 9.47 -4.33
CA LYS A 110 14.41 9.05 -5.06
C LYS A 110 15.04 7.82 -4.42
N ASP A 111 15.00 7.74 -3.09
CA ASP A 111 15.44 6.55 -2.37
C ASP A 111 14.53 5.37 -2.75
N PRO A 112 15.07 4.28 -3.33
CA PRO A 112 14.26 3.17 -3.83
C PRO A 112 13.54 2.40 -2.71
N LEU A 113 14.08 2.39 -1.49
CA LEU A 113 13.43 1.77 -0.34
C LEU A 113 12.25 2.62 0.12
N LEU A 114 12.42 3.94 0.24
CA LEU A 114 11.33 4.85 0.60
C LEU A 114 10.21 4.83 -0.46
N ALA A 115 10.58 4.84 -1.75
CA ALA A 115 9.61 4.75 -2.84
C ALA A 115 8.77 3.47 -2.74
N ARG A 116 9.42 2.32 -2.48
CA ARG A 116 8.72 1.04 -2.31
C ARG A 116 7.83 1.01 -1.07
N GLN A 117 8.29 1.57 0.05
CA GLN A 117 7.50 1.65 1.27
C GLN A 117 6.23 2.49 1.06
N ILE A 118 6.37 3.65 0.42
CA ILE A 118 5.24 4.54 0.12
C ILE A 118 4.26 3.89 -0.86
N GLU A 119 4.73 3.17 -1.88
CA GLU A 119 3.85 2.42 -2.79
C GLU A 119 3.00 1.39 -2.02
N LEU A 120 3.61 0.62 -1.11
CA LEU A 120 2.89 -0.36 -0.29
C LEU A 120 1.85 0.32 0.61
N LEU A 121 2.22 1.43 1.27
CA LEU A 121 1.28 2.20 2.09
C LEU A 121 0.14 2.79 1.25
N TYR A 122 0.43 3.28 0.05
CA TYR A 122 -0.56 3.81 -0.88
C TYR A 122 -1.57 2.72 -1.27
N LEU A 123 -1.11 1.56 -1.73
CA LEU A 123 -1.99 0.47 -2.14
C LEU A 123 -2.86 -0.03 -0.98
N ARG A 124 -2.26 -0.19 0.21
CA ARG A 124 -2.95 -0.66 1.43
C ARG A 124 -4.02 0.31 1.94
N THR A 125 -3.76 1.61 1.86
CA THR A 125 -4.73 2.61 2.34
C THR A 125 -5.77 2.96 1.27
N ARG A 126 -5.43 2.83 -0.01
CA ARG A 126 -6.32 3.12 -1.15
C ARG A 126 -7.57 2.25 -1.15
N GLU A 127 -7.44 0.96 -0.85
CA GLU A 127 -8.60 0.04 -0.82
C GLU A 127 -9.63 0.42 0.26
N LYS A 128 -9.21 1.21 1.26
CA LYS A 128 -10.05 1.66 2.38
C LYS A 128 -10.69 3.02 2.13
N GLN A 129 -10.49 3.64 0.97
CA GLN A 129 -11.09 4.94 0.61
C GLN A 129 -12.50 4.79 -0.02
N LEU A 130 -13.27 3.82 0.46
CA LEU A 130 -14.63 3.55 0.01
C LEU A 130 -15.65 4.16 0.99
N PRO A 131 -16.92 4.36 0.58
CA PRO A 131 -17.96 4.78 1.52
C PRO A 131 -18.02 3.87 2.74
N GLN A 132 -18.06 4.44 3.95
CA GLN A 132 -17.98 3.71 5.21
C GLN A 132 -19.01 2.56 5.30
N ALA A 133 -20.26 2.80 4.88
CA ALA A 133 -21.30 1.78 4.87
C ALA A 133 -20.96 0.56 3.98
N LEU A 134 -20.15 0.75 2.93
CA LEU A 134 -19.67 -0.34 2.08
C LEU A 134 -18.59 -1.16 2.77
N LEU A 135 -17.62 -0.49 3.43
CA LEU A 135 -16.57 -1.16 4.21
C LEU A 135 -17.18 -2.02 5.32
N GLU A 136 -18.08 -1.45 6.12
CA GLU A 136 -18.79 -2.19 7.19
C GLU A 136 -19.56 -3.40 6.65
N LYS A 137 -20.19 -3.27 5.48
CA LYS A 137 -20.89 -4.37 4.81
C LYS A 137 -19.93 -5.48 4.36
N MET A 138 -18.76 -5.12 3.85
CA MET A 138 -17.72 -6.07 3.44
C MET A 138 -17.15 -6.81 4.66
N THR A 139 -16.73 -6.09 5.70
CA THR A 139 -16.19 -6.66 6.94
C THR A 139 -17.19 -7.60 7.61
N ARG A 140 -18.46 -7.21 7.72
CA ARG A 140 -19.52 -8.08 8.26
C ARG A 140 -19.71 -9.36 7.46
N LYS A 141 -19.67 -9.29 6.13
CA LYS A 141 -19.81 -10.47 5.26
C LYS A 141 -18.61 -11.40 5.40
N ALA A 142 -17.39 -10.86 5.41
CA ALA A 142 -16.16 -11.63 5.61
C ALA A 142 -16.20 -12.37 6.96
N ASN A 143 -16.53 -11.66 8.04
CA ASN A 143 -16.65 -12.26 9.37
C ASN A 143 -17.75 -13.32 9.47
N THR A 144 -18.87 -13.16 8.75
CA THR A 144 -19.92 -14.20 8.69
C THR A 144 -19.40 -15.48 8.03
N ILE A 145 -18.68 -15.36 6.91
CA ILE A 145 -18.08 -16.50 6.20
C ILE A 145 -17.01 -17.17 7.08
N GLU A 146 -16.14 -16.39 7.71
CA GLU A 146 -15.06 -16.92 8.55
C GLU A 146 -15.60 -17.63 9.79
N LYS A 147 -16.61 -17.08 10.47
CA LYS A 147 -17.26 -17.75 11.60
C LYS A 147 -17.89 -19.06 11.15
N ALA A 148 -18.65 -19.04 10.05
CA ALA A 148 -19.28 -20.23 9.51
C ALA A 148 -18.26 -21.32 9.19
N PHE A 149 -17.12 -20.97 8.58
CA PHE A 149 -16.04 -21.90 8.28
C PHE A 149 -15.40 -22.50 9.55
N ASN A 150 -15.05 -21.65 10.54
CA ASN A 150 -14.34 -22.09 11.75
C ASN A 150 -15.17 -23.01 12.65
N VAL A 151 -16.47 -22.72 12.80
CA VAL A 151 -17.34 -23.51 13.69
C VAL A 151 -17.96 -24.71 12.98
N TYR A 152 -17.84 -24.82 11.65
CA TYR A 152 -18.39 -25.93 10.89
C TYR A 152 -17.80 -27.26 11.35
N ARG A 153 -18.67 -28.26 11.45
CA ARG A 153 -18.31 -29.65 11.72
C ARG A 153 -18.89 -30.51 10.60
N ALA A 154 -18.01 -31.22 9.89
CA ALA A 154 -18.41 -32.12 8.82
C ALA A 154 -19.12 -33.34 9.41
N LYS A 155 -20.26 -33.71 8.85
CA LYS A 155 -20.98 -34.95 9.22
C LYS A 155 -20.49 -36.08 8.32
N VAL A 156 -19.78 -37.04 8.92
CA VAL A 156 -19.23 -38.22 8.23
C VAL A 156 -19.76 -39.45 8.97
N GLY A 157 -20.76 -40.11 8.38
CA GLY A 157 -21.57 -41.10 9.09
C GLY A 157 -22.22 -40.51 10.33
N ASP A 158 -22.02 -41.15 11.48
CA ASP A 158 -22.52 -40.70 12.79
C ASP A 158 -21.57 -39.71 13.51
N ARG A 159 -20.46 -39.32 12.88
CA ARG A 159 -19.43 -38.47 13.49
C ARG A 159 -19.54 -37.03 12.99
N GLU A 160 -19.40 -36.09 13.91
CA GLU A 160 -19.12 -34.69 13.60
C GLU A 160 -17.62 -34.41 13.75
N LEU A 161 -16.98 -33.99 12.67
CA LEU A 161 -15.53 -33.82 12.59
C LEU A 161 -15.14 -32.36 12.37
N THR A 162 -14.10 -31.92 13.06
CA THR A 162 -13.40 -30.68 12.72
C THR A 162 -12.69 -30.81 11.39
N ASP A 163 -12.45 -29.68 10.72
CA ASP A 163 -11.70 -29.65 9.47
C ASP A 163 -10.29 -30.28 9.61
N SER A 164 -9.58 -30.04 10.71
CA SER A 164 -8.28 -30.69 10.99
C SER A 164 -8.39 -32.22 11.04
N GLN A 165 -9.46 -32.76 11.63
CA GLN A 165 -9.68 -34.21 11.68
C GLN A 165 -10.04 -34.77 10.30
N VAL A 166 -10.87 -34.07 9.53
CA VAL A 166 -11.18 -34.46 8.14
C VAL A 166 -9.90 -34.50 7.31
N ARG A 167 -9.07 -33.45 7.38
CA ARG A 167 -7.77 -33.44 6.67
C ARG A 167 -6.84 -34.56 7.10
N GLU A 168 -6.86 -34.94 8.38
CA GLU A 168 -6.04 -36.02 8.88
C GLU A 168 -6.47 -37.38 8.32
N ILE A 169 -7.78 -37.64 8.26
CA ILE A 169 -8.34 -38.84 7.63
C ILE A 169 -7.96 -38.87 6.14
N LEU A 170 -8.20 -37.79 5.41
CA LEU A 170 -7.86 -37.69 3.97
C LEU A 170 -6.36 -37.88 3.69
N LYS A 171 -5.49 -37.58 4.66
CA LYS A 171 -4.03 -37.76 4.52
C LYS A 171 -3.57 -39.17 4.84
N ARG A 172 -4.21 -39.86 5.78
CA ARG A 172 -3.71 -41.11 6.36
C ARG A 172 -4.53 -42.33 6.00
N SER A 173 -5.80 -42.16 5.67
CA SER A 173 -6.65 -43.29 5.29
C SER A 173 -6.19 -43.89 3.97
N ARG A 174 -6.40 -45.20 3.86
CA ARG A 174 -6.17 -45.99 2.64
C ARG A 174 -7.45 -46.67 2.18
N ASP A 175 -8.56 -46.44 2.89
CA ASP A 175 -9.88 -46.88 2.47
C ASP A 175 -10.44 -45.83 1.51
N SER A 176 -10.92 -46.26 0.34
CA SER A 176 -11.52 -45.38 -0.65
C SER A 176 -12.98 -45.02 -0.34
N GLU A 177 -13.60 -45.75 0.59
CA GLU A 177 -15.00 -45.52 1.01
C GLU A 177 -15.11 -44.68 2.29
N GLU A 178 -13.99 -44.41 2.98
CA GLU A 178 -13.89 -43.51 4.14
C GLU A 178 -13.67 -42.05 3.74
#